data_AF-A0A1G2KVM4-F1
#
_entry.id   AF-A0A1G2KVM4-F1
#
_cell.length_a   1.000
_cell.length_b   1.000
_cell.length_c   1.000
_cell.angle_alpha   90.00
_cell.angle_beta   90.00
_cell.angle_gamma   90.00
#
_symmetry.space_group_name_H-M   'P 1'
#
loop_
_entity.id
_entity.type
_entity.pdbx_description
1 polymer ?
#
loop_
_entity_poly.entity_id
_entity_poly.type
_entity_poly.pdbx_seq_one_letter_code
_entity_poly.pdbx_strand_id
1 'polypeptide(L)'
;MDPLTNHKPEETKTDPQKHEATLRTMKTDVATFIQKERPSLISMVSRQEDAPLLERKTAARPSALSLLATFLIIAIFGMLGYTGYLYYQATRVIVEPGPGTTKFFSTDKKVSHTVQQDRASLLKVLQEESTERERDGLVKELSLSLESAVITRTLTPHQFFSLLAIKTPKGFLDELDVEFLPFLFYTKGETYFGAVARAKNTDAAFAKLLEWEVSIQKDLKPLLFNREAEVTIPLFEDKTYKNVHYRFVQLSNETDFGIGYFVFPTKSFVIIGTSEEELRVVINRLFEA
;
A
#
# COMPACT_ATOMS: atom_id res chain seq x y z
N MET A 1 0.45 -57.63 -25.99
CA MET A 1 0.96 -59.01 -25.98
C MET A 1 2.44 -58.86 -25.68
N ASP A 2 3.02 -59.14 -24.52
CA ASP A 2 2.73 -59.93 -23.29
C ASP A 2 3.57 -59.29 -22.15
N PRO A 3 3.61 -59.81 -20.89
CA PRO A 3 2.51 -60.19 -20.00
C PRO A 3 2.67 -59.61 -18.56
N LEU A 4 1.73 -60.05 -17.72
CA LEU A 4 1.49 -59.79 -16.30
C LEU A 4 2.57 -60.31 -15.32
N THR A 5 2.76 -59.60 -14.22
CA THR A 5 3.02 -60.10 -12.84
C THR A 5 2.54 -59.01 -11.87
N ASN A 6 1.36 -59.07 -11.24
CA ASN A 6 0.91 -59.92 -10.13
C ASN A 6 1.80 -59.85 -8.87
N HIS A 7 1.48 -58.93 -7.95
CA HIS A 7 1.63 -59.14 -6.51
C HIS A 7 0.46 -58.51 -5.75
N LYS A 8 -0.22 -59.37 -4.99
CA LYS A 8 -1.29 -59.14 -4.01
C LYS A 8 -0.67 -59.37 -2.60
N PRO A 9 -1.40 -59.15 -1.50
CA PRO A 9 -1.53 -57.90 -0.74
C PRO A 9 -0.82 -57.99 0.63
N GLU A 10 -0.60 -56.87 1.30
CA GLU A 10 -0.35 -56.88 2.75
C GLU A 10 -1.23 -55.82 3.43
N GLU A 11 -2.15 -56.30 4.25
CA GLU A 11 -2.99 -55.51 5.14
C GLU A 11 -2.16 -55.03 6.34
N THR A 12 -2.18 -53.72 6.60
CA THR A 12 -1.89 -53.22 7.95
C THR A 12 -2.99 -52.23 8.34
N LYS A 13 -3.90 -52.71 9.19
CA LYS A 13 -4.85 -51.91 9.96
C LYS A 13 -4.10 -51.16 11.06
N THR A 14 -4.21 -49.82 11.13
CA THR A 14 -4.27 -49.12 12.41
C THR A 14 -4.99 -47.75 12.29
N ASP A 15 -6.20 -47.74 12.83
CA ASP A 15 -6.91 -46.70 13.61
C ASP A 15 -6.83 -45.19 13.22
N PRO A 16 -7.96 -44.56 12.85
CA PRO A 16 -8.06 -43.11 12.70
C PRO A 16 -8.37 -42.44 14.05
N GLN A 17 -7.34 -41.94 14.75
CA GLN A 17 -7.58 -40.96 15.83
C GLN A 17 -8.01 -39.61 15.24
N LYS A 18 -9.33 -39.49 15.12
CA LYS A 18 -10.10 -38.26 14.93
C LYS A 18 -9.81 -37.30 16.08
N HIS A 19 -8.82 -36.40 15.91
CA HIS A 19 -8.70 -35.24 16.78
C HIS A 19 -9.81 -34.24 16.43
N GLU A 20 -10.94 -34.37 17.14
CA GLU A 20 -11.92 -33.29 17.22
C GLU A 20 -11.24 -32.05 17.80
N ALA A 21 -11.25 -30.96 17.05
CA ALA A 21 -10.83 -29.66 17.54
C ALA A 21 -11.84 -29.19 18.61
N THR A 22 -11.58 -29.57 19.85
CA THR A 22 -12.37 -29.15 21.00
C THR A 22 -12.23 -27.63 21.16
N LEU A 23 -13.28 -26.89 20.79
CA LEU A 23 -13.37 -25.46 21.03
C LEU A 23 -13.17 -25.21 22.53
N ARG A 24 -12.05 -24.56 22.89
CA ARG A 24 -11.83 -24.04 24.25
C ARG A 24 -12.89 -22.99 24.52
N THR A 25 -13.83 -23.32 25.41
CA THR A 25 -14.81 -22.36 25.93
C THR A 25 -14.49 -22.11 27.40
N MET A 26 -14.83 -20.92 27.92
CA MET A 26 -14.67 -20.60 29.35
C MET A 26 -15.32 -21.65 30.26
N LYS A 27 -16.34 -22.37 29.79
CA LYS A 27 -16.98 -23.46 30.55
C LYS A 27 -16.05 -24.65 30.76
N THR A 28 -15.22 -24.99 29.76
CA THR A 28 -14.27 -26.09 29.83
C THR A 28 -13.10 -25.77 30.77
N ASP A 29 -12.63 -24.52 30.75
CA ASP A 29 -11.55 -24.07 31.65
C ASP A 29 -12.01 -23.98 33.12
N VAL A 30 -13.26 -23.55 33.37
CA VAL A 30 -13.81 -23.55 34.74
C VAL A 30 -14.03 -24.98 35.26
N ALA A 31 -14.51 -25.89 34.41
CA ALA A 31 -14.69 -27.29 34.79
C ALA A 31 -13.36 -27.98 35.12
N THR A 32 -12.33 -27.75 34.30
CA THR A 32 -10.99 -28.30 34.57
C THR A 32 -10.33 -27.69 35.81
N PHE A 33 -10.57 -26.41 36.11
CA PHE A 33 -10.06 -25.77 37.32
C PHE A 33 -10.70 -26.34 38.60
N ILE A 34 -12.02 -26.53 38.61
CA ILE A 34 -12.74 -27.13 39.76
C ILE A 34 -12.34 -28.60 39.98
N GLN A 35 -12.13 -29.34 38.89
CA GLN A 35 -11.77 -30.76 38.97
C GLN A 35 -10.30 -30.97 39.40
N LYS A 36 -9.41 -30.04 39.02
CA LYS A 36 -7.97 -30.11 39.35
C LYS A 36 -7.66 -29.56 40.74
N GLU A 37 -8.35 -28.53 41.22
CA GLU A 37 -8.02 -27.90 42.50
C GLU A 37 -8.77 -28.46 43.71
N ARG A 38 -9.86 -29.26 43.54
CA ARG A 38 -10.69 -29.84 44.63
C ARG A 38 -10.45 -29.16 46.00
N PRO A 39 -10.84 -27.89 46.18
CA PRO A 39 -10.58 -27.21 47.43
C PRO A 39 -11.35 -27.98 48.51
N SER A 40 -10.63 -28.69 49.37
CA SER A 40 -11.27 -29.38 50.48
C SER A 40 -11.89 -28.28 51.34
N LEU A 41 -13.19 -28.39 51.61
CA LEU A 41 -13.90 -27.44 52.49
C LEU A 41 -13.22 -27.32 53.86
N ILE A 42 -12.44 -28.33 54.25
CA ILE A 42 -11.60 -28.36 55.44
C ILE A 42 -10.44 -27.34 55.36
N SER A 43 -9.86 -27.09 54.18
CA SER A 43 -8.78 -26.10 54.00
C SER A 43 -9.26 -24.63 53.97
N MET A 44 -10.56 -24.39 53.74
CA MET A 44 -11.14 -23.05 53.93
C MET A 44 -11.47 -22.76 55.40
N VAL A 45 -11.75 -23.79 56.21
CA VAL A 45 -12.03 -23.64 57.64
C VAL A 45 -10.73 -23.56 58.46
N SER A 46 -9.70 -24.34 58.13
CA SER A 46 -8.43 -24.30 58.87
C SER A 46 -7.56 -23.08 58.58
N ARG A 47 -7.80 -22.34 57.48
CA ARG A 47 -7.14 -21.05 57.21
C ARG A 47 -7.71 -19.88 58.01
N GLN A 48 -8.77 -20.11 58.79
CA GLN A 48 -9.39 -19.09 59.63
C GLN A 48 -8.95 -19.15 61.10
N GLU A 49 -8.28 -20.23 61.52
CA GLU A 49 -7.79 -20.38 62.91
C GLU A 49 -6.32 -19.95 63.09
N ASP A 50 -5.49 -19.99 62.04
CA ASP A 50 -4.09 -19.53 62.08
C ASP A 50 -3.89 -18.16 61.44
N ALA A 51 -4.88 -17.27 61.54
CA ALA A 51 -4.61 -15.85 61.35
C ALA A 51 -3.84 -15.39 62.61
N PRO A 52 -2.56 -14.98 62.52
CA PRO A 52 -1.92 -14.32 63.64
C PRO A 52 -2.85 -13.17 64.05
N LEU A 53 -3.09 -13.02 65.35
CA LEU A 53 -3.82 -11.90 65.92
C LEU A 53 -3.20 -10.62 65.37
N LEU A 54 -3.73 -10.16 64.25
CA LEU A 54 -3.35 -8.90 63.65
C LEU A 54 -3.76 -7.91 64.72
N GLU A 55 -2.76 -7.32 65.36
CA GLU A 55 -2.88 -6.07 66.08
C GLU A 55 -3.92 -5.25 65.33
N ARG A 56 -5.07 -5.05 65.97
CA ARG A 56 -6.09 -4.14 65.51
C ARG A 56 -5.45 -2.76 65.64
N LYS A 57 -4.56 -2.41 64.71
CA LYS A 57 -4.18 -1.04 64.42
C LYS A 57 -5.50 -0.36 64.15
N THR A 58 -5.97 0.36 65.15
CA THR A 58 -7.05 1.32 65.03
C THR A 58 -6.82 2.04 63.71
N ALA A 59 -7.71 1.85 62.75
CA ALA A 59 -7.61 2.51 61.46
C ALA A 59 -7.61 4.01 61.77
N ALA A 60 -6.42 4.61 61.77
CA ALA A 60 -6.23 6.01 62.07
C ALA A 60 -7.11 6.75 61.07
N ARG A 61 -8.09 7.50 61.57
CA ARG A 61 -8.89 8.37 60.71
C ARG A 61 -7.91 9.18 59.89
N PRO A 62 -7.97 9.13 58.54
CA PRO A 62 -7.05 9.88 57.72
C PRO A 62 -7.16 11.34 58.15
N SER A 63 -6.04 11.93 58.60
CA SER A 63 -6.01 13.33 58.96
C SER A 63 -6.43 14.14 57.72
N ALA A 64 -7.11 15.28 57.89
CA ALA A 64 -7.57 16.10 56.77
C ALA A 64 -6.45 16.41 55.75
N LEU A 65 -5.21 16.45 56.22
CA LEU A 65 -4.01 16.63 55.42
C LEU A 65 -3.73 15.45 54.45
N SER A 66 -3.97 14.21 54.88
CA SER A 66 -3.82 13.03 54.03
C SER A 66 -4.87 12.96 52.92
N LEU A 67 -6.12 13.35 53.20
CA LEU A 67 -7.16 13.46 52.18
C LEU A 67 -6.85 14.56 51.16
N LEU A 68 -6.35 15.71 51.62
CA LEU A 68 -5.91 16.80 50.74
C LEU A 68 -4.76 16.35 49.82
N ALA A 69 -3.77 15.63 50.36
CA ALA A 69 -2.65 15.10 49.58
C ALA A 69 -3.11 14.12 48.50
N THR A 70 -4.06 13.22 48.82
CA THR A 70 -4.63 12.29 47.82
C THR A 70 -5.38 13.03 46.72
N PHE A 71 -6.18 14.05 47.05
CA PHE A 71 -6.86 14.87 46.04
C PHE A 71 -5.87 15.62 45.13
N LEU A 72 -4.78 16.14 45.69
CA LEU A 72 -3.75 16.84 44.92
C LEU A 72 -3.06 15.91 43.93
N ILE A 73 -2.75 14.67 44.36
CA ILE A 73 -2.18 13.64 43.48
C ILE A 73 -3.14 13.32 42.33
N ILE A 74 -4.42 13.08 42.62
CA ILE A 74 -5.44 12.82 41.59
C ILE A 74 -5.56 13.99 40.62
N ALA A 75 -5.54 15.23 41.11
CA ALA A 75 -5.61 16.43 40.27
C ALA A 75 -4.39 16.56 39.34
N ILE A 76 -3.18 16.27 39.84
CA ILE A 76 -1.95 16.27 39.03
C ILE A 76 -2.00 15.19 37.95
N PHE A 77 -2.41 13.96 38.29
CA PHE A 77 -2.55 12.88 37.32
C PHE A 77 -3.65 13.18 36.29
N GLY A 78 -4.76 13.80 36.71
CA GLY A 78 -5.82 14.25 35.80
C GLY A 78 -5.32 15.33 34.84
N MET A 79 -4.55 16.30 35.32
CA MET A 79 -3.96 17.35 34.49
C MET A 79 -2.94 16.78 33.50
N LEU A 80 -2.04 15.88 33.94
CA LEU A 80 -1.08 15.19 33.07
C LEU A 80 -1.78 14.31 32.02
N GLY A 81 -2.83 13.60 32.41
CA GLY A 81 -3.63 12.80 31.48
C GLY A 81 -4.32 13.68 30.43
N TYR A 82 -4.88 14.82 30.85
CA TYR A 82 -5.53 15.76 29.96
C TYR A 82 -4.56 16.44 28.99
N THR A 83 -3.39 16.90 29.46
CA THR A 83 -2.36 17.49 28.59
C THR A 83 -1.78 16.45 27.63
N GLY A 84 -1.54 15.22 28.09
CA GLY A 84 -1.14 14.10 27.24
C GLY A 84 -2.19 13.75 26.18
N TYR A 85 -3.47 13.79 26.54
CA TYR A 85 -4.57 13.59 25.59
C TYR A 85 -4.65 14.70 24.54
N LEU A 86 -4.51 15.96 24.94
CA LEU A 86 -4.47 17.09 24.01
C LEU A 86 -3.25 17.00 23.07
N TYR A 87 -2.08 16.65 23.58
CA TYR A 87 -0.87 16.44 22.79
C TYR A 87 -1.05 15.28 21.80
N TYR A 88 -1.65 14.17 22.25
CA TYR A 88 -1.95 13.02 21.40
C TYR A 88 -2.96 13.36 20.31
N GLN A 89 -4.01 14.15 20.60
CA GLN A 89 -4.92 14.63 19.57
C GLN A 89 -4.27 15.60 18.58
N ALA A 90 -3.42 16.52 19.06
CA ALA A 90 -2.71 17.47 18.21
C ALA A 90 -1.69 16.80 17.28
N THR A 91 -1.21 15.60 17.63
CA THR A 91 -0.27 14.80 16.82
C THR A 91 -0.95 13.73 15.97
N ARG A 92 -2.28 13.58 16.01
CA ARG A 92 -2.98 12.69 15.08
C ARG A 92 -2.94 13.28 13.69
N VAL A 93 -2.05 12.76 12.85
CA VAL A 93 -2.21 12.83 11.40
C VAL A 93 -3.45 12.01 11.07
N ILE A 94 -4.56 12.68 10.78
CA ILE A 94 -5.75 12.01 10.25
C ILE A 94 -5.39 11.62 8.82
N VAL A 95 -5.02 10.37 8.61
CA VAL A 95 -4.96 9.80 7.26
C VAL A 95 -6.41 9.62 6.84
N GLU A 96 -6.96 10.55 6.07
CA GLU A 96 -8.25 10.31 5.40
C GLU A 96 -8.07 9.03 4.58
N PRO A 97 -8.89 7.98 4.80
CA PRO A 97 -8.86 6.82 3.92
C PRO A 97 -9.18 7.33 2.51
N GLY A 98 -8.17 7.33 1.64
CA GLY A 98 -8.33 7.69 0.26
C GLY A 98 -9.42 6.83 -0.39
N PRO A 99 -9.98 7.28 -1.54
CA PRO A 99 -10.89 6.45 -2.32
C PRO A 99 -10.29 5.05 -2.46
N GLY A 100 -11.08 4.02 -2.11
CA GLY A 100 -10.60 2.65 -1.95
C GLY A 100 -9.70 2.26 -3.10
N THR A 101 -8.49 1.79 -2.80
CA THR A 101 -7.45 1.52 -3.80
C THR A 101 -7.94 0.48 -4.80
N THR A 102 -8.53 0.89 -5.92
CA THR A 102 -8.74 -0.04 -7.02
C THR A 102 -7.37 -0.42 -7.53
N LYS A 103 -7.09 -1.71 -7.50
CA LYS A 103 -5.84 -2.25 -8.00
C LYS A 103 -5.92 -2.24 -9.52
N PHE A 104 -5.22 -1.32 -10.17
CA PHE A 104 -5.17 -1.24 -11.65
C PHE A 104 -4.67 -2.56 -12.26
N PHE A 105 -3.54 -3.05 -11.75
CA PHE A 105 -2.92 -4.33 -12.09
C PHE A 105 -1.96 -4.78 -10.98
N SER A 106 -1.40 -5.99 -11.08
CA SER A 106 -0.46 -6.51 -10.09
C SER A 106 0.94 -5.91 -10.23
N THR A 107 1.47 -5.35 -9.15
CA THR A 107 2.82 -4.77 -9.04
C THR A 107 3.71 -5.70 -8.21
N ASP A 108 5.02 -5.67 -8.44
CA ASP A 108 5.97 -6.56 -7.74
C ASP A 108 6.38 -6.01 -6.38
N LYS A 109 6.59 -4.69 -6.32
CA LYS A 109 7.01 -3.96 -5.13
C LYS A 109 6.17 -2.70 -5.04
N LYS A 110 5.83 -2.29 -3.81
CA LYS A 110 5.13 -1.04 -3.53
C LYS A 110 5.96 -0.25 -2.52
N VAL A 111 6.26 1.00 -2.87
CA VAL A 111 6.97 1.94 -2.00
C VAL A 111 6.07 3.14 -1.78
N SER A 112 6.05 3.67 -0.56
CA SER A 112 5.23 4.83 -0.20
C SER A 112 6.12 6.00 0.16
N HIS A 113 5.85 7.16 -0.45
CA HIS A 113 6.56 8.40 -0.15
C HIS A 113 5.56 9.50 0.17
N THR A 114 5.91 10.29 1.18
CA THR A 114 5.27 11.56 1.46
C THR A 114 6.11 12.66 0.83
N VAL A 115 5.51 13.44 -0.07
CA VAL A 115 6.13 14.55 -0.77
C VAL A 115 5.55 15.87 -0.27
N GLN A 116 6.39 16.89 -0.16
CA GLN A 116 5.92 18.25 0.11
C GLN A 116 5.22 18.80 -1.13
N GLN A 117 4.43 19.87 -0.98
CA GLN A 117 3.71 20.50 -2.09
C GLN A 117 4.64 21.38 -2.95
N ASP A 118 5.80 20.83 -3.34
CA ASP A 118 6.81 21.49 -4.15
C ASP A 118 7.36 20.54 -5.21
N ARG A 119 7.87 21.12 -6.30
CA ARG A 119 8.40 20.36 -7.44
C ARG A 119 9.67 19.58 -7.08
N ALA A 120 10.53 20.15 -6.24
CA ALA A 120 11.85 19.60 -5.98
C ALA A 120 11.76 18.32 -5.14
N SER A 121 10.86 18.26 -4.15
CA SER A 121 10.64 17.05 -3.35
C SER A 121 10.12 15.89 -4.19
N LEU A 122 9.15 16.11 -5.08
CA LEU A 122 8.65 15.07 -5.98
C LEU A 122 9.74 14.59 -6.96
N LEU A 123 10.48 15.51 -7.57
CA LEU A 123 11.59 15.13 -8.47
C LEU A 123 12.67 14.34 -7.75
N LYS A 124 13.01 14.73 -6.52
CA LYS A 124 13.99 14.03 -5.71
C LYS A 124 13.57 12.58 -5.47
N VAL A 125 12.32 12.35 -5.05
CA VAL A 125 11.79 10.99 -4.86
C VAL A 125 11.85 10.17 -6.15
N LEU A 126 11.44 10.75 -7.28
CA LEU A 126 11.50 10.06 -8.58
C LEU A 126 12.94 9.72 -8.99
N GLN A 127 13.90 10.60 -8.71
CA GLN A 127 15.33 10.38 -8.99
C GLN A 127 15.95 9.33 -8.05
N GLU A 128 15.63 9.37 -6.76
CA GLU A 128 16.11 8.40 -5.79
C GLU A 128 15.61 7.00 -6.14
N GLU A 129 14.31 6.85 -6.42
CA GLU A 129 13.73 5.57 -6.78
C GLU A 129 14.21 5.05 -8.15
N SER A 130 14.46 5.95 -9.13
CA SER A 130 14.94 5.53 -10.45
C SER A 130 16.41 5.08 -10.48
N THR A 131 17.21 5.50 -9.49
CA THR A 131 18.63 5.11 -9.37
C THR A 131 18.86 3.86 -8.52
N GLU A 132 17.84 3.38 -7.79
CA GLU A 132 17.89 2.10 -7.09
C GLU A 132 18.06 0.95 -8.09
N ARG A 133 18.98 0.01 -7.79
CA ARG A 133 19.16 -1.20 -8.59
C ARG A 133 18.14 -2.25 -8.19
N GLU A 134 17.30 -2.63 -9.13
CA GLU A 134 16.28 -3.66 -8.96
C GLU A 134 16.47 -4.80 -9.95
N ARG A 135 15.73 -5.89 -9.75
CA ARG A 135 15.73 -7.04 -10.68
C ARG A 135 15.08 -6.67 -12.02
N ASP A 136 15.57 -7.30 -13.08
CA ASP A 136 15.03 -7.18 -14.43
C ASP A 136 13.54 -7.60 -14.48
N GLY A 137 12.73 -6.84 -15.21
CA GLY A 137 11.28 -7.04 -15.36
C GLY A 137 10.42 -6.60 -14.16
N LEU A 138 11.01 -5.98 -13.14
CA LEU A 138 10.29 -5.54 -11.93
C LEU A 138 9.45 -4.28 -12.23
N VAL A 139 8.18 -4.30 -11.80
CA VAL A 139 7.32 -3.11 -11.75
C VAL A 139 7.14 -2.67 -10.30
N LYS A 140 7.66 -1.48 -9.98
CA LYS A 140 7.58 -0.85 -8.67
C LYS A 140 6.50 0.23 -8.65
N GLU A 141 5.48 0.04 -7.83
CA GLU A 141 4.44 1.04 -7.58
C GLU A 141 4.95 2.16 -6.69
N LEU A 142 4.71 3.41 -7.09
CA LEU A 142 5.01 4.60 -6.31
C LEU A 142 3.72 5.15 -5.67
N SER A 143 3.52 4.85 -4.39
CA SER A 143 2.39 5.37 -3.62
C SER A 143 2.73 6.74 -3.05
N LEU A 144 2.40 7.79 -3.80
CA LEU A 144 2.73 9.17 -3.47
C LEU A 144 1.61 9.85 -2.67
N SER A 145 1.96 10.46 -1.54
CA SER A 145 1.04 11.26 -0.72
C SER A 145 1.60 12.65 -0.49
N LEU A 146 0.74 13.67 -0.46
CA LEU A 146 1.11 15.04 -0.13
C LEU A 146 1.10 15.25 1.38
N GLU A 147 2.16 15.86 1.89
CA GLU A 147 2.20 16.41 3.24
C GLU A 147 1.42 17.72 3.28
N SER A 148 0.31 17.73 4.01
CA SER A 148 -0.32 18.97 4.46
C SER A 148 -0.14 19.10 5.96
N ALA A 149 -0.22 20.33 6.50
CA ALA A 149 0.02 20.63 7.90
C ALA A 149 -0.82 19.80 8.90
N VAL A 150 -1.90 19.15 8.44
CA VAL A 150 -2.84 18.40 9.29
C VAL A 150 -3.23 17.03 8.71
N ILE A 151 -3.12 16.81 7.38
CA ILE A 151 -3.67 15.63 6.69
C ILE A 151 -2.70 15.17 5.59
N THR A 152 -2.47 13.87 5.49
CA THR A 152 -1.82 13.27 4.32
C THR A 152 -2.87 12.84 3.31
N ARG A 153 -2.69 13.23 2.04
CA ARG A 153 -3.62 12.90 0.95
C ARG A 153 -2.91 12.25 -0.21
N THR A 154 -3.51 11.22 -0.81
CA THR A 154 -2.99 10.59 -2.03
C THR A 154 -2.89 11.61 -3.15
N LEU A 155 -1.79 11.57 -3.89
CA LEU A 155 -1.51 12.48 -4.98
C LEU A 155 -2.41 12.14 -6.19
N THR A 156 -3.23 13.10 -6.60
CA THR A 156 -4.11 12.97 -7.78
C THR A 156 -3.33 13.22 -9.09
N PRO A 157 -3.85 12.81 -10.28
CA PRO A 157 -3.19 13.12 -11.54
C PRO A 157 -2.96 14.63 -11.70
N HIS A 158 -3.98 15.44 -11.41
CA HIS A 158 -3.90 16.90 -11.51
C HIS A 158 -2.73 17.46 -10.70
N GLN A 159 -2.57 17.02 -9.46
CA GLN A 159 -1.48 17.46 -8.60
C GLN A 159 -0.13 16.94 -9.09
N PHE A 160 -0.03 15.67 -9.50
CA PHE A 160 1.21 15.09 -10.02
C PHE A 160 1.73 15.85 -11.24
N PHE A 161 0.89 16.01 -12.28
CA PHE A 161 1.26 16.71 -13.50
C PHE A 161 1.56 18.21 -13.22
N SER A 162 0.79 18.85 -12.34
CA SER A 162 1.02 20.26 -11.97
C SER A 162 2.33 20.48 -11.21
N LEU A 163 2.66 19.61 -10.24
CA LEU A 163 3.89 19.71 -9.46
C LEU A 163 5.13 19.56 -10.34
N LEU A 164 5.09 18.66 -11.31
CA LEU A 164 6.17 18.48 -12.28
C LEU A 164 6.21 19.55 -13.37
N ALA A 165 5.24 20.47 -13.37
CA ALA A 165 5.05 21.48 -14.42
C ALA A 165 4.93 20.87 -15.83
N ILE A 166 4.33 19.68 -15.92
CA ILE A 166 4.04 19.00 -17.19
C ILE A 166 2.84 19.69 -17.81
N LYS A 167 2.99 20.19 -19.04
CA LYS A 167 1.89 20.80 -19.77
C LYS A 167 1.10 19.72 -20.48
N THR A 168 -0.16 19.59 -20.14
CA THR A 168 -1.08 18.66 -20.79
C THR A 168 -2.00 19.43 -21.75
N PRO A 169 -2.58 18.76 -22.77
CA PRO A 169 -3.63 19.35 -23.58
C PRO A 169 -4.81 19.79 -22.72
N LYS A 170 -5.45 20.89 -23.12
CA LYS A 170 -6.58 21.44 -22.38
C LYS A 170 -7.70 20.40 -22.29
N GLY A 171 -8.17 20.14 -21.06
CA GLY A 171 -9.21 19.15 -20.78
C GLY A 171 -8.71 17.73 -20.56
N PHE A 172 -7.45 17.40 -20.87
CA PHE A 172 -6.96 16.02 -20.69
C PHE A 172 -7.11 15.53 -19.25
N LEU A 173 -6.68 16.34 -18.28
CA LEU A 173 -6.74 15.97 -16.86
C LEU A 173 -8.19 15.89 -16.36
N ASP A 174 -9.11 16.69 -16.92
CA ASP A 174 -10.53 16.67 -16.56
C ASP A 174 -11.19 15.33 -16.95
N GLU A 175 -10.69 14.67 -18.00
CA GLU A 175 -11.11 13.34 -18.43
C GLU A 175 -10.58 12.21 -17.55
N LEU A 176 -9.65 12.48 -16.62
CA LEU A 176 -9.11 11.48 -15.70
C LEU A 176 -9.84 11.51 -14.36
N ASP A 177 -9.99 10.33 -13.77
CA ASP A 177 -10.44 10.15 -12.40
C ASP A 177 -9.33 10.52 -11.39
N VAL A 178 -9.69 10.52 -10.10
CA VAL A 178 -8.79 10.78 -8.98
C VAL A 178 -7.78 9.64 -8.80
N GLU A 179 -8.14 8.42 -9.21
CA GLU A 179 -7.30 7.23 -9.11
C GLU A 179 -6.11 7.31 -10.06
N PHE A 180 -4.90 7.21 -9.50
CA PHE A 180 -3.64 7.37 -10.20
C PHE A 180 -2.58 6.41 -9.65
N LEU A 181 -1.87 5.74 -10.55
CA LEU A 181 -0.79 4.83 -10.20
C LEU A 181 0.44 5.18 -11.05
N PRO A 182 1.37 6.00 -10.54
CA PRO A 182 2.71 6.11 -11.10
C PRO A 182 3.54 4.89 -10.68
N PHE A 183 4.37 4.41 -11.58
CA PHE A 183 5.23 3.26 -11.35
C PHE A 183 6.56 3.40 -12.10
N LEU A 184 7.53 2.59 -11.68
CA LEU A 184 8.81 2.42 -12.35
C LEU A 184 8.93 1.01 -12.87
N PHE A 185 9.51 0.87 -14.06
CA PHE A 185 9.82 -0.41 -14.67
C PHE A 185 11.33 -0.55 -14.86
N TYR A 186 11.90 -1.61 -14.31
CA TYR A 186 13.34 -1.86 -14.37
C TYR A 186 13.62 -2.94 -15.40
N THR A 187 14.39 -2.62 -16.44
CA THR A 187 14.83 -3.61 -17.43
C THR A 187 16.26 -3.36 -17.87
N LYS A 188 17.07 -4.42 -17.98
CA LYS A 188 18.45 -4.39 -18.51
C LYS A 188 19.36 -3.32 -17.87
N GLY A 189 19.15 -3.02 -16.59
CA GLY A 189 19.91 -2.00 -15.85
C GLY A 189 19.43 -0.56 -16.04
N GLU A 190 18.34 -0.36 -16.79
CA GLU A 190 17.67 0.92 -17.04
C GLU A 190 16.34 1.00 -16.28
N THR A 191 15.89 2.23 -15.98
CA THR A 191 14.62 2.47 -15.25
C THR A 191 13.68 3.39 -16.02
N TYR A 192 12.50 2.89 -16.38
CA TYR A 192 11.49 3.60 -17.15
C TYR A 192 10.34 4.04 -16.25
N PHE A 193 9.70 5.14 -16.63
CA PHE A 193 8.56 5.70 -15.91
C PHE A 193 7.28 5.31 -16.62
N GLY A 194 6.32 4.86 -15.84
CA GLY A 194 4.96 4.63 -16.30
C GLY A 194 3.93 5.24 -15.37
N ALA A 195 2.75 5.49 -15.93
CA ALA A 195 1.59 5.91 -15.16
C ALA A 195 0.31 5.31 -15.73
N VAL A 196 -0.60 4.94 -14.82
CA VAL A 196 -1.96 4.54 -15.15
C VAL A 196 -2.95 5.43 -14.41
N ALA A 197 -3.98 5.87 -15.13
CA ALA A 197 -5.12 6.56 -14.57
C ALA A 197 -6.41 5.97 -15.13
N ARG A 198 -7.51 6.05 -14.37
CA ARG A 198 -8.84 5.74 -14.92
C ARG A 198 -9.34 6.95 -15.71
N ALA A 199 -9.86 6.72 -16.91
CA ALA A 199 -10.57 7.72 -17.69
C ALA A 199 -12.06 7.69 -17.36
N LYS A 200 -12.65 8.87 -17.23
CA LYS A 200 -14.11 9.08 -17.18
C LYS A 200 -14.74 8.84 -18.55
N ASN A 201 -14.04 9.24 -19.61
CA ASN A 201 -14.43 9.02 -20.99
C ASN A 201 -13.18 8.61 -21.80
N THR A 202 -13.16 7.37 -22.27
CA THR A 202 -12.03 6.77 -22.98
C THR A 202 -11.73 7.45 -24.30
N ASP A 203 -12.77 7.81 -25.05
CA ASP A 203 -12.63 8.37 -26.40
C ASP A 203 -12.14 9.82 -26.31
N ALA A 204 -12.67 10.58 -25.35
CA ALA A 204 -12.22 11.93 -25.07
C ALA A 204 -10.76 11.95 -24.58
N ALA A 205 -10.40 11.06 -23.64
CA ALA A 205 -9.03 10.94 -23.16
C ALA A 205 -8.06 10.54 -24.29
N PHE A 206 -8.45 9.59 -25.15
CA PHE A 206 -7.64 9.19 -26.30
C PHE A 206 -7.45 10.32 -27.31
N ALA A 207 -8.50 11.06 -27.65
CA ALA A 207 -8.42 12.22 -28.52
C ALA A 207 -7.43 13.28 -27.96
N LYS A 208 -7.43 13.48 -26.64
CA LYS A 208 -6.46 14.37 -25.98
C LYS A 208 -5.04 13.84 -26.00
N LEU A 209 -4.81 12.53 -25.93
CA LEU A 209 -3.47 11.96 -26.11
C LEU A 209 -2.94 12.19 -27.54
N LEU A 210 -3.79 12.07 -28.56
CA LEU A 210 -3.43 12.39 -29.95
C LEU A 210 -3.05 13.87 -30.11
N GLU A 211 -3.80 14.79 -29.48
CA GLU A 211 -3.43 16.21 -29.45
C GLU A 211 -2.07 16.44 -28.77
N TRP A 212 -1.71 15.59 -27.80
CA TRP A 212 -0.47 15.72 -27.02
C TRP A 212 0.78 15.33 -27.80
N GLU A 213 0.67 14.50 -28.85
CA GLU A 213 1.83 13.95 -29.58
C GLU A 213 2.84 15.01 -30.03
N VAL A 214 2.36 16.22 -30.35
CA VAL A 214 3.18 17.35 -30.82
C VAL A 214 4.12 17.89 -29.73
N SER A 215 3.75 17.78 -28.45
CA SER A 215 4.52 18.37 -27.34
C SER A 215 4.91 17.40 -26.23
N ILE A 216 4.38 16.17 -26.24
CA ILE A 216 4.53 15.19 -25.16
C ILE A 216 5.99 14.89 -24.82
N GLN A 217 6.89 14.83 -25.81
CA GLN A 217 8.33 14.64 -25.56
C GLN A 217 8.92 15.76 -24.70
N LYS A 218 8.56 17.01 -24.98
CA LYS A 218 9.02 18.17 -24.20
C LYS A 218 8.37 18.21 -22.82
N ASP A 219 7.08 17.91 -22.77
CA ASP A 219 6.29 18.01 -21.55
C ASP A 219 6.67 16.92 -20.53
N LEU A 220 6.95 15.69 -21.00
CA LEU A 220 7.37 14.57 -20.15
C LEU A 220 8.87 14.58 -19.80
N LYS A 221 9.66 15.57 -20.23
CA LYS A 221 11.10 15.68 -19.90
C LYS A 221 11.44 15.39 -18.43
N PRO A 222 10.68 15.86 -17.42
CA PRO A 222 10.96 15.57 -16.01
C PRO A 222 10.92 14.07 -15.65
N LEU A 223 10.26 13.25 -16.46
CA LEU A 223 10.04 11.81 -16.26
C LEU A 223 10.98 10.94 -17.11
N LEU A 224 11.87 11.56 -17.90
CA LEU A 224 12.85 10.87 -18.74
C LEU A 224 14.18 10.61 -18.01
N PHE A 225 14.27 10.91 -16.71
CA PHE A 225 15.45 10.67 -15.86
C PHE A 225 16.78 11.17 -16.46
N ASN A 226 16.78 12.41 -16.97
CA ASN A 226 17.93 13.06 -17.62
C ASN A 226 18.41 12.42 -18.93
N ARG A 227 17.66 11.49 -19.51
CA ARG A 227 17.93 10.99 -20.87
C ARG A 227 17.53 12.03 -21.90
N GLU A 228 18.37 12.20 -22.90
CA GLU A 228 18.09 13.04 -24.05
C GLU A 228 17.62 12.18 -25.22
N ALA A 229 16.70 12.71 -26.01
CA ALA A 229 16.29 12.04 -27.23
C ALA A 229 17.34 12.24 -28.31
N GLU A 230 17.69 11.16 -29.00
CA GLU A 230 18.56 11.17 -30.18
C GLU A 230 17.81 11.68 -31.43
N VAL A 231 16.48 11.62 -31.41
CA VAL A 231 15.61 11.94 -32.54
C VAL A 231 15.11 13.38 -32.45
N THR A 232 15.30 14.15 -33.53
CA THR A 232 14.88 15.56 -33.62
C THR A 232 13.38 15.73 -33.90
N ILE A 233 12.78 14.80 -34.65
CA ILE A 233 11.36 14.84 -35.03
C ILE A 233 10.71 13.53 -34.57
N PRO A 234 10.04 13.51 -33.41
CA PRO A 234 9.32 12.32 -32.95
C PRO A 234 8.14 12.05 -33.88
N LEU A 235 8.11 10.86 -34.50
CA LEU A 235 6.94 10.38 -35.24
C LEU A 235 6.32 9.21 -34.46
N PHE A 236 5.08 9.39 -34.02
CA PHE A 236 4.34 8.31 -33.36
C PHE A 236 3.89 7.27 -34.39
N GLU A 237 4.17 6.01 -34.08
CA GLU A 237 3.77 4.85 -34.86
C GLU A 237 2.60 4.12 -34.18
N ASP A 238 1.67 3.64 -34.98
CA ASP A 238 0.65 2.70 -34.53
C ASP A 238 1.24 1.31 -34.39
N LYS A 239 1.19 0.77 -33.16
CA LYS A 239 1.65 -0.58 -32.83
C LYS A 239 0.50 -1.39 -32.24
N THR A 240 0.65 -2.71 -32.28
CA THR A 240 -0.36 -3.64 -31.75
C THR A 240 0.32 -4.77 -31.00
N TYR A 241 -0.16 -5.06 -29.79
CA TYR A 241 0.30 -6.18 -28.97
C TYR A 241 -0.88 -6.84 -28.27
N LYS A 242 -1.07 -8.15 -28.46
CA LYS A 242 -2.24 -8.91 -27.93
C LYS A 242 -3.58 -8.23 -28.22
N ASN A 243 -3.77 -7.74 -29.46
CA ASN A 243 -4.96 -7.00 -29.90
C ASN A 243 -5.22 -5.68 -29.15
N VAL A 244 -4.23 -5.16 -28.42
CA VAL A 244 -4.26 -3.81 -27.86
C VAL A 244 -3.45 -2.92 -28.79
N HIS A 245 -4.11 -1.90 -29.33
CA HIS A 245 -3.46 -0.85 -30.12
C HIS A 245 -2.84 0.17 -29.18
N TYR A 246 -1.60 0.55 -29.46
CA TYR A 246 -0.88 1.59 -28.72
C TYR A 246 -0.08 2.45 -29.68
N ARG A 247 0.19 3.69 -29.28
CA ARG A 247 1.02 4.61 -30.06
C ARG A 247 2.35 4.76 -29.36
N PHE A 248 3.43 4.72 -30.13
CA PHE A 248 4.78 4.75 -29.58
C PHE A 248 5.72 5.54 -30.48
N VAL A 249 6.61 6.32 -29.88
CA VAL A 249 7.73 6.96 -30.54
C VAL A 249 9.04 6.53 -29.87
N GLN A 250 9.95 6.02 -30.68
CA GLN A 250 11.30 5.66 -30.26
C GLN A 250 12.15 6.94 -30.11
N LEU A 251 12.84 7.10 -28.99
CA LEU A 251 13.70 8.27 -28.72
C LEU A 251 15.20 7.94 -28.72
N SER A 252 15.57 6.67 -28.66
CA SER A 252 16.96 6.18 -28.76
C SER A 252 17.04 5.02 -29.76
N ASN A 253 18.14 4.93 -30.51
CA ASN A 253 18.35 3.82 -31.45
C ASN A 253 18.93 2.57 -30.79
N GLU A 254 19.55 2.71 -29.61
CA GLU A 254 20.30 1.65 -28.93
C GLU A 254 19.52 0.99 -27.79
N THR A 255 18.57 1.71 -27.19
CA THR A 255 17.82 1.27 -26.01
C THR A 255 16.32 1.24 -26.29
N ASP A 256 15.52 0.61 -25.42
CA ASP A 256 14.05 0.61 -25.51
C ASP A 256 13.42 1.95 -25.09
N PHE A 257 14.21 3.03 -25.04
CA PHE A 257 13.77 4.35 -24.59
C PHE A 257 12.90 5.05 -25.62
N GLY A 258 11.68 5.36 -25.22
CA GLY A 258 10.72 6.08 -26.04
C GLY A 258 9.62 6.73 -25.22
N ILE A 259 8.53 7.08 -25.87
CA ILE A 259 7.29 7.48 -25.22
C ILE A 259 6.16 6.76 -25.92
N GLY A 260 5.27 6.15 -25.16
CA GLY A 260 4.05 5.63 -25.74
C GLY A 260 2.89 5.65 -24.77
N TYR A 261 1.72 5.40 -25.34
CA TYR A 261 0.48 5.43 -24.59
C TYR A 261 -0.56 4.53 -25.25
N PHE A 262 -1.54 4.13 -24.46
CA PHE A 262 -2.76 3.48 -24.95
C PHE A 262 -3.92 3.67 -23.98
N VAL A 263 -5.12 3.39 -24.48
CA VAL A 263 -6.32 3.31 -23.66
C VAL A 263 -6.80 1.87 -23.65
N PHE A 264 -6.88 1.27 -22.47
CA PHE A 264 -7.39 -0.09 -22.28
C PHE A 264 -8.92 -0.05 -22.18
N PRO A 265 -9.67 -0.50 -23.20
CA PRO A 265 -11.10 -0.18 -23.30
C PRO A 265 -11.94 -0.78 -22.18
N THR A 266 -11.68 -2.04 -21.81
CA THR A 266 -12.51 -2.81 -20.88
C THR A 266 -12.56 -2.23 -19.47
N LYS A 267 -11.49 -1.56 -19.03
CA LYS A 267 -11.37 -0.98 -17.68
C LYS A 267 -11.30 0.55 -17.70
N SER A 268 -11.37 1.15 -18.88
CA SER A 268 -11.20 2.58 -19.11
C SER A 268 -9.90 3.11 -18.51
N PHE A 269 -8.79 2.41 -18.73
CA PHE A 269 -7.49 2.87 -18.23
C PHE A 269 -6.72 3.61 -19.31
N VAL A 270 -6.12 4.73 -18.95
CA VAL A 270 -5.14 5.47 -19.74
C VAL A 270 -3.76 5.13 -19.20
N ILE A 271 -2.89 4.65 -20.08
CA ILE A 271 -1.51 4.29 -19.76
C ILE A 271 -0.59 5.19 -20.56
N ILE A 272 0.45 5.73 -19.91
CA ILE A 272 1.57 6.43 -20.54
C ILE A 272 2.85 5.81 -19.98
N GLY A 273 3.83 5.51 -20.83
CA GLY A 273 5.10 4.90 -20.45
C GLY A 273 6.27 5.45 -21.24
N THR A 274 7.50 5.21 -20.75
CA THR A 274 8.74 5.66 -21.39
C THR A 274 9.59 4.53 -21.98
N SER A 275 9.01 3.33 -22.08
CA SER A 275 9.57 2.15 -22.74
C SER A 275 8.49 1.34 -23.47
N GLU A 276 8.82 0.72 -24.60
CA GLU A 276 7.87 -0.14 -25.30
C GLU A 276 7.69 -1.49 -24.58
N GLU A 277 8.79 -2.05 -24.07
CA GLU A 277 8.82 -3.25 -23.24
C GLU A 277 7.93 -3.07 -21.99
N GLU A 278 8.02 -1.90 -21.35
CA GLU A 278 7.15 -1.50 -20.24
C GLU A 278 5.66 -1.58 -20.63
N LEU A 279 5.26 -0.94 -21.74
CA LEU A 279 3.87 -0.97 -22.19
C LEU A 279 3.38 -2.40 -22.44
N ARG A 280 4.21 -3.26 -23.03
CA ARG A 280 3.87 -4.67 -23.25
C ARG A 280 3.70 -5.44 -21.94
N VAL A 281 4.56 -5.19 -20.95
CA VAL A 281 4.43 -5.78 -19.59
C VAL A 281 3.13 -5.31 -18.93
N VAL A 282 2.79 -4.03 -19.02
CA VAL A 282 1.53 -3.50 -18.48
C VAL A 282 0.33 -4.14 -19.17
N ILE A 283 0.34 -4.24 -20.50
CA ILE A 283 -0.72 -4.93 -21.27
C ILE A 283 -0.90 -6.36 -20.76
N ASN A 284 0.18 -7.12 -20.56
CA ASN A 284 0.12 -8.48 -20.03
C ASN A 284 -0.55 -8.53 -18.66
N ARG A 285 -0.13 -7.66 -17.73
CA ARG A 285 -0.68 -7.61 -16.37
C ARG A 285 -2.13 -7.15 -16.33
N LEU A 286 -2.57 -6.32 -17.28
CA LEU A 286 -3.95 -5.89 -17.41
C LEU A 286 -4.90 -7.01 -17.84
N PHE A 287 -4.42 -7.96 -18.66
CA PHE A 287 -5.18 -9.15 -19.04
C PHE A 287 -5.27 -10.20 -17.92
N GLU A 288 -4.33 -10.18 -16.97
CA GLU A 288 -4.33 -11.10 -15.81
C GLU A 288 -5.13 -10.58 -14.61
N ALA A 289 -5.38 -9.26 -14.56
CA ALA A 289 -6.12 -8.58 -13.49
C ALA A 289 -7.63 -8.62 -13.69
#